data_AF-A0AAU8FMF1-F1
#
_entry.id   AF-A0AAU8FMF1-F1
#
_cell.length_a   1.000
_cell.length_b   1.000
_cell.length_c   1.000
_cell.angle_alpha   90.00
_cell.angle_beta   90.00
_cell.angle_gamma   90.00
#
_symmetry.space_group_name_H-M   'P 1'
#
loop_
_entity.id
_entity.type
_entity.pdbx_description
1 polymer ?
#
loop_
_entity_poly.entity_id
_entity_poly.type
_entity_poly.pdbx_seq_one_letter_code
_entity_poly.pdbx_strand_id
1 'polypeptide(L)'
;MVIEEVRKEDSANVQSIALRVRPVPAPGSGNEKPTHFYDGESTSTFTLSRESTTVTVAIYDRNISPNTEADSLIDKVRNAITGLFGEKVFSGIQWQALADGLLK
;
A
#
# COMPACT_ATOMS: atom_id res chain seq x y z
N MET A 1 6.20 -5.47 -2.71
CA MET A 1 4.80 -5.93 -2.55
C MET A 1 4.44 -6.81 -3.73
N VAL A 2 3.50 -7.74 -3.56
CA VAL A 2 2.93 -8.57 -4.63
C VAL A 2 1.44 -8.31 -4.75
N ILE A 3 0.88 -8.44 -5.96
CA ILE A 3 -0.57 -8.43 -6.16
C ILE A 3 -1.13 -9.76 -5.66
N GLU A 4 -2.00 -9.70 -4.66
CA GLU A 4 -2.70 -10.86 -4.12
C GLU A 4 -4.03 -11.08 -4.86
N GLU A 5 -4.74 -10.01 -5.20
CA GLU A 5 -6.03 -10.08 -5.85
C GLU A 5 -6.27 -8.88 -6.78
N VAL A 6 -6.95 -9.15 -7.90
CA VAL A 6 -7.47 -8.13 -8.81
C VAL A 6 -8.98 -8.33 -8.94
N ARG A 7 -9.77 -7.29 -8.67
CA ARG A 7 -11.22 -7.28 -8.94
C ARG A 7 -11.56 -6.20 -9.95
N LYS A 8 -12.56 -6.49 -10.77
CA LYS A 8 -13.12 -5.53 -11.72
C LYS A 8 -14.63 -5.52 -11.55
N GLU A 9 -15.20 -4.34 -11.68
CA GLU A 9 -16.64 -4.13 -11.74
C GLU A 9 -16.94 -3.27 -12.96
N ASP A 10 -17.83 -3.76 -13.81
CA ASP A 10 -18.29 -3.03 -14.99
C ASP A 10 -19.81 -3.12 -15.01
N SER A 11 -20.45 -2.00 -14.70
CA SER A 11 -21.90 -1.84 -14.64
C SER A 11 -22.30 -0.61 -15.43
N ALA A 12 -23.60 -0.43 -15.68
CA ALA A 12 -24.10 0.63 -16.55
C ALA A 12 -23.58 2.04 -16.20
N ASN A 13 -23.33 2.32 -14.92
CA ASN A 13 -22.93 3.64 -14.44
C ASN A 13 -21.56 3.67 -13.76
N VAL A 14 -20.98 2.51 -13.44
CA VAL A 14 -19.75 2.39 -12.65
C VAL A 14 -18.78 1.43 -13.32
N GLN A 15 -17.56 1.91 -13.52
CA GLN A 15 -16.41 1.11 -13.91
C GLN A 15 -15.37 1.17 -12.81
N SER A 16 -14.92 0.02 -12.29
CA SER A 16 -13.95 -0.03 -11.21
C SER A 16 -12.93 -1.13 -11.39
N ILE A 17 -11.71 -0.87 -10.97
CA ILE A 17 -10.67 -1.86 -10.75
C ILE A 17 -10.10 -1.71 -9.34
N ALA A 18 -9.96 -2.83 -8.64
CA ALA A 18 -9.35 -2.91 -7.33
C ALA A 18 -8.16 -3.87 -7.35
N LEU A 19 -7.05 -3.43 -6.76
CA LEU A 19 -5.80 -4.18 -6.64
C LEU A 19 -5.48 -4.33 -5.16
N ARG A 20 -5.59 -5.55 -4.61
CA ARG A 20 -5.10 -5.85 -3.26
C ARG A 20 -3.66 -6.33 -3.36
N VAL A 21 -2.79 -5.71 -2.58
CA VAL A 21 -1.37 -6.07 -2.48
C VAL A 21 -0.98 -6.42 -1.05
N ARG A 22 0.08 -7.20 -0.94
CA ARG A 22 0.67 -7.61 0.34
C ARG A 22 2.19 -7.35 0.34
N PRO A 23 2.78 -6.97 1.49
CA PRO A 23 4.21 -6.98 1.68
C PRO A 23 4.82 -8.35 1.40
N VAL A 24 5.94 -8.36 0.68
CA VAL A 24 6.73 -9.57 0.42
C VAL A 24 8.20 -9.25 0.63
N PRO A 25 9.06 -10.25 0.81
CA PRO A 25 10.50 -10.04 0.86
C PRO A 25 10.99 -9.25 -0.35
N ALA A 26 12.04 -8.46 -0.16
CA ALA A 26 12.66 -7.76 -1.27
C ALA A 26 13.17 -8.79 -2.29
N PRO A 27 12.89 -8.62 -3.60
CA PRO A 27 13.37 -9.52 -4.64
C PRO A 27 14.90 -9.67 -4.54
N GLY A 28 15.39 -10.92 -4.55
CA GLY A 28 16.82 -11.21 -4.48
C GLY A 28 17.47 -11.06 -3.09
N SER A 29 16.71 -10.79 -2.03
CA SER A 29 17.26 -10.63 -0.68
C SER A 29 17.66 -11.94 0.02
N GLY A 30 17.18 -13.10 -0.46
CA GLY A 30 17.34 -14.38 0.23
C GLY A 30 16.61 -14.48 1.58
N ASN A 31 15.90 -13.43 1.99
CA ASN A 31 15.13 -13.38 3.23
C ASN A 31 13.70 -13.89 3.00
N GLU A 32 13.15 -14.58 4.00
CA GLU A 32 11.74 -15.03 3.98
C GLU A 32 10.76 -13.96 4.48
N LYS A 33 11.26 -12.93 5.18
CA LYS A 33 10.43 -11.89 5.78
C LYS A 33 10.36 -10.62 4.93
N PRO A 34 9.21 -9.93 4.89
CA PRO A 34 9.08 -8.68 4.17
C PRO A 34 10.13 -7.66 4.62
N THR A 35 10.66 -6.89 3.68
CA THR A 35 11.54 -5.74 3.98
C THR A 35 10.75 -4.43 3.99
N HIS A 36 9.42 -4.52 3.97
CA HIS A 36 8.52 -3.38 4.03
C HIS A 36 8.28 -2.96 5.49
N PHE A 37 7.84 -1.72 5.70
CA PHE A 37 7.43 -1.20 7.03
C PHE A 37 6.27 -2.00 7.65
N TYR A 38 5.49 -2.66 6.81
CA TYR A 38 4.36 -3.48 7.22
C TYR A 38 4.70 -4.96 7.06
N ASP A 39 4.23 -5.75 8.02
CA ASP A 39 4.46 -7.19 8.04
C ASP A 39 3.66 -7.94 6.96
N GLY A 40 3.85 -9.25 6.92
CA GLY A 40 3.21 -10.12 5.94
C GLY A 40 1.70 -10.21 6.10
N GLU A 41 1.10 -9.82 7.24
CA GLU A 41 -0.35 -9.89 7.49
C GLU A 41 -1.10 -8.66 6.99
N SER A 42 -0.38 -7.55 6.85
CA SER A 42 -0.90 -6.26 6.37
C SER A 42 -1.27 -6.31 4.89
N THR A 43 -2.34 -5.61 4.50
CA THR A 43 -2.72 -5.45 3.08
C THR A 43 -3.10 -4.02 2.75
N SER A 44 -2.86 -3.63 1.50
CA SER A 44 -3.31 -2.36 0.93
C SER A 44 -4.17 -2.67 -0.30
N THR A 45 -5.32 -2.03 -0.41
CA THR A 45 -6.20 -2.15 -1.59
C THR A 45 -6.29 -0.80 -2.28
N PHE A 46 -5.82 -0.75 -3.52
CA PHE A 46 -5.92 0.43 -4.39
C PHE A 46 -7.12 0.27 -5.29
N THR A 47 -8.01 1.25 -5.33
CA THR A 47 -9.19 1.25 -6.18
C THR A 47 -9.16 2.45 -7.11
N LEU A 48 -9.43 2.22 -8.39
CA LEU A 48 -9.72 3.26 -9.38
C LEU A 48 -11.15 3.02 -9.87
N SER A 49 -12.03 3.98 -9.61
CA SER A 49 -13.44 3.90 -9.98
C SER A 49 -13.85 5.12 -10.78
N ARG A 50 -14.64 4.93 -11.82
CA ARG A 50 -15.31 5.99 -12.56
C ARG A 50 -16.82 5.81 -12.44
N GLU A 51 -17.47 6.86 -11.98
CA GLU A 51 -18.93 6.98 -11.96
C GLU A 51 -19.31 8.25 -12.73
N SER A 52 -20.02 8.08 -13.85
CA SER A 52 -20.35 9.19 -14.77
C SER A 52 -19.10 9.99 -15.19
N THR A 53 -18.97 11.23 -14.70
CA THR A 53 -17.87 12.16 -14.97
C THR A 53 -16.87 12.25 -13.82
N THR A 54 -17.07 11.51 -12.74
CA THR A 54 -16.22 11.52 -11.56
C THR A 54 -15.31 10.31 -11.57
N VAL A 55 -14.00 10.55 -11.44
CA VAL A 55 -13.00 9.50 -11.23
C VAL A 55 -12.51 9.61 -9.79
N THR A 56 -12.55 8.49 -9.08
CA THR A 56 -12.14 8.37 -7.69
C THR A 56 -11.02 7.35 -7.57
N VAL A 57 -9.91 7.78 -6.99
CA VAL A 57 -8.88 6.87 -6.47
C VAL A 57 -9.03 6.80 -4.96
N ALA A 58 -9.11 5.58 -4.43
CA ALA A 58 -9.13 5.35 -2.99
C ALA A 58 -8.15 4.24 -2.60
N ILE A 59 -7.60 4.37 -1.40
CA ILE A 59 -6.57 3.47 -0.89
C ILE A 59 -6.99 3.04 0.51
N TYR A 60 -7.12 1.73 0.68
CA TYR A 60 -7.60 1.12 1.92
C TYR A 60 -6.54 0.19 2.49
N ASP A 61 -5.94 0.59 3.60
CA ASP A 61 -5.05 -0.27 4.37
C ASP A 61 -5.86 -1.08 5.41
N ARG A 62 -5.47 -2.34 5.60
CA ARG A 62 -6.08 -3.28 6.55
C ARG A 62 -5.00 -4.03 7.32
N ASN A 63 -5.29 -4.32 8.59
CA ASN A 63 -4.43 -5.08 9.50
C ASN A 63 -2.99 -4.53 9.56
N ILE A 64 -2.84 -3.20 9.53
CA ILE A 64 -1.54 -2.54 9.55
C ILE A 64 -0.81 -2.93 10.83
N SER A 65 0.23 -3.73 10.68
CA SER A 65 1.08 -4.18 11.76
C SER A 65 2.53 -3.82 11.39
N PRO A 66 3.23 -3.05 12.24
CA PRO A 66 4.63 -2.69 12.03
C PRO A 66 5.49 -3.94 11.95
N ASN A 67 6.36 -4.00 10.96
CA ASN A 67 7.28 -5.11 10.83
C ASN A 67 8.46 -4.96 11.81
N THR A 68 8.30 -5.39 13.06
CA THR A 68 9.31 -5.27 14.13
C THR A 68 10.64 -5.98 13.85
N GLU A 69 10.73 -6.76 12.77
CA GLU A 69 11.98 -7.40 12.33
C GLU A 69 12.66 -6.67 11.16
N ALA A 70 12.04 -5.62 10.62
CA ALA A 70 12.68 -4.70 9.67
C ALA A 70 13.57 -3.68 10.38
N ASP A 71 14.44 -4.16 11.28
CA ASP A 71 15.26 -3.33 12.18
C ASP A 71 15.99 -2.20 11.45
N SER A 72 16.56 -2.47 10.27
CA SER A 72 17.37 -1.46 9.55
C SER A 72 16.57 -0.30 8.93
N LEU A 73 15.30 -0.51 8.56
CA LEU A 73 14.43 0.53 7.99
C LEU A 73 13.64 1.24 9.09
N ILE A 74 13.16 0.48 10.07
CA ILE A 74 12.52 1.02 11.26
C ILE A 74 13.52 1.87 12.04
N ASP A 75 14.78 1.47 12.19
CA ASP A 75 15.79 2.29 12.89
C ASP A 75 16.04 3.61 12.19
N LYS A 76 16.10 3.63 10.86
CA LYS A 76 16.26 4.87 10.07
C LYS A 76 15.04 5.78 10.20
N VAL A 77 13.83 5.22 10.17
CA VAL A 77 12.60 6.00 10.35
C VAL A 77 12.40 6.43 11.80
N ARG A 78 12.70 5.58 12.79
CA ARG A 78 12.66 5.85 14.23
C ARG A 78 13.65 6.94 14.62
N ASN A 79 14.83 6.97 14.00
CA ASN A 79 15.81 8.04 14.18
C ASN A 79 15.41 9.34 13.47
N ALA A 80 14.60 9.27 12.40
CA ALA A 80 14.12 10.45 11.68
C ALA A 80 12.81 11.03 12.26
N ILE A 81 11.95 10.18 12.81
CA ILE A 81 10.60 10.50 13.31
C ILE A 81 10.29 9.47 14.39
N THR A 82 10.26 9.91 15.64
CA THR A 82 10.00 9.09 16.83
C THR A 82 8.65 8.35 16.75
N GLY A 83 8.66 7.10 16.29
CA GLY A 83 7.70 6.03 16.56
C GLY A 83 6.38 6.04 15.76
N LEU A 84 6.09 4.92 15.07
CA LEU A 84 4.82 4.44 14.47
C LEU A 84 4.06 5.37 13.51
N PHE A 85 3.95 6.66 13.82
CA PHE A 85 3.39 7.68 12.94
C PHE A 85 4.26 7.92 11.71
N GLY A 86 5.59 7.82 11.83
CA GLY A 86 6.52 8.04 10.71
C GLY A 86 6.32 7.06 9.53
N GLU A 87 6.07 5.79 9.82
CA GLU A 87 5.89 4.75 8.79
C GLU A 87 4.57 4.91 8.01
N LYS A 88 3.49 5.26 8.73
CA LYS A 88 2.19 5.57 8.13
C LYS A 88 2.24 6.86 7.30
N VAL A 89 2.97 7.86 7.78
CA VAL A 89 3.18 9.11 7.03
C VAL A 89 3.98 8.85 5.75
N PHE A 90 5.07 8.08 5.82
CA PHE A 90 5.90 7.82 4.64
C PHE A 90 5.18 6.96 3.60
N SER A 91 4.55 5.86 4.03
CA SER A 91 3.74 5.02 3.13
C SER A 91 2.57 5.82 2.54
N GLY A 92 1.93 6.68 3.36
CA GLY A 92 0.88 7.59 2.92
C GLY A 92 1.32 8.58 1.84
N ILE A 93 2.54 9.13 1.94
CA ILE A 93 3.10 10.01 0.90
C ILE A 93 3.30 9.25 -0.41
N GLN A 94 3.81 8.01 -0.36
CA GLN A 94 3.99 7.19 -1.56
C GLN A 94 2.66 6.84 -2.22
N TRP A 95 1.65 6.50 -1.42
CA TRP A 95 0.30 6.20 -1.87
C TRP A 95 -0.41 7.42 -2.47
N GLN A 96 -0.24 8.60 -1.86
CA GLN A 96 -0.78 9.83 -2.41
C GLN A 96 -0.14 10.15 -3.78
N ALA A 97 1.18 10.02 -3.91
CA ALA A 97 1.86 10.25 -5.18
C ALA A 97 1.38 9.28 -6.28
N LEU A 98 1.12 8.02 -5.94
CA LEU A 98 0.50 7.05 -6.85
C LEU A 98 -0.91 7.49 -7.26
N ALA A 99 -1.75 7.90 -6.30
CA ALA A 99 -3.11 8.34 -6.57
C ALA A 99 -3.14 9.58 -7.49
N ASP A 100 -2.29 10.57 -7.20
CA ASP A 100 -2.14 11.77 -8.02
C ASP A 100 -1.65 11.44 -9.43
N GLY A 101 -0.80 10.43 -9.59
CA GLY A 101 -0.34 9.93 -10.89
C GLY A 101 -1.43 9.22 -11.69
N LEU A 102 -2.36 8.54 -11.03
CA LEU A 102 -3.49 7.86 -11.66
C LEU A 102 -4.64 8.80 -12.05
N LEU A 103 -4.74 9.96 -11.40
CA LEU A 103 -5.78 10.96 -11.67
C LEU A 103 -5.40 11.97 -12.78
N LYS A 104 -4.16 11.91 -13.31
CA LYS A 104 -3.67 12.75 -14.41
C LYS A 104 -3.82 12.04 -15.76
#